data_AF-A0A535VS32-F1
#
_entry.id   AF-A0A535VS32-F1
#
_cell.length_a   1.000
_cell.length_b   1.000
_cell.length_c   1.000
_cell.angle_alpha   90.00
_cell.angle_beta   90.00
_cell.angle_gamma   90.00
#
_symmetry.space_group_name_H-M   'P 1'
#
loop_
_entity.id
_entity.type
_entity.pdbx_description
1 polymer ?
#
loop_
_entity_poly.entity_id
_entity_poly.type
_entity_poly.pdbx_seq_one_letter_code
_entity_poly.pdbx_strand_id
1 'polypeptide(L)'
;YKRVRPQAIYKRSLQVLKWAKEMNPAAPTKSGFMLGLGETWDEVIEVMHDLREHDVDILTIGQYLRPSFQHLPIQRYVPLEEFAALKAEGKEMGFRHVESGPFVRSSYHAREQAEGANRDRGES
;
A
#
# COMPACT_ATOMS: atom_id res chain seq x y z
N TYR A 1 2.06 12.72 2.41
CA TYR A 1 2.91 11.82 3.27
C TYR A 1 4.05 12.51 4.06
N LYS A 2 4.57 13.66 3.61
CA LYS A 2 5.75 14.36 4.17
C LYS A 2 5.65 14.72 5.67
N ARG A 3 4.44 14.85 6.22
CA ARG A 3 4.20 15.14 7.66
C ARG A 3 4.35 13.92 8.59
N VAL A 4 4.11 12.71 8.08
CA VAL A 4 4.00 11.50 8.91
C VAL A 4 5.31 10.72 8.93
N ARG A 5 6.08 10.79 7.84
CA ARG A 5 7.42 10.19 7.74
C ARG A 5 8.40 11.16 7.07
N PRO A 6 9.55 11.45 7.70
CA PRO A 6 10.65 12.15 7.05
C PRO A 6 11.03 11.48 5.72
N GLN A 7 11.27 12.27 4.67
CA GLN A 7 11.54 11.75 3.31
C GLN A 7 12.73 10.79 3.24
N ALA A 8 13.78 11.01 4.06
CA ALA A 8 14.92 10.10 4.13
C ALA A 8 14.51 8.69 4.63
N ILE A 9 13.55 8.61 5.55
CA ILE A 9 13.02 7.34 6.03
C ILE A 9 12.16 6.67 4.94
N TYR A 10 11.41 7.47 4.18
CA TYR A 10 10.60 6.97 3.07
C TYR A 10 11.45 6.29 1.98
N LYS A 11 12.49 6.97 1.48
CA LYS A 11 13.41 6.40 0.48
C LYS A 11 14.09 5.12 0.97
N ARG A 12 14.51 5.10 2.24
CA ARG A 12 15.09 3.90 2.86
C ARG A 12 14.07 2.75 2.94
N SER A 13 12.81 3.03 3.26
CA SER A 13 11.75 2.01 3.26
C SER A 13 11.56 1.39 1.88
N LEU A 14 11.58 2.20 0.82
CA LEU A 14 11.48 1.70 -0.56
C LEU A 14 12.68 0.80 -0.94
N GLN A 15 13.89 1.20 -0.55
CA GLN A 15 15.10 0.38 -0.77
C GLN A 15 15.03 -0.99 -0.10
N VAL A 16 14.50 -1.07 1.13
CA VAL A 16 14.33 -2.36 1.82
C VAL A 16 13.42 -3.30 1.04
N LEU A 17 12.35 -2.79 0.42
CA LEU A 17 11.43 -3.60 -0.39
C LEU A 17 12.12 -4.11 -1.66
N LYS A 18 12.92 -3.26 -2.30
CA LYS A 18 13.71 -3.64 -3.48
C LYS A 18 14.76 -4.70 -3.14
N TRP A 19 15.51 -4.53 -2.05
CA TRP A 19 16.46 -5.54 -1.60
C TRP A 19 15.80 -6.88 -1.26
N ALA A 20 14.63 -6.87 -0.63
CA ALA A 20 13.88 -8.09 -0.35
C ALA A 20 13.52 -8.83 -1.65
N LYS A 21 13.14 -8.10 -2.71
CA LYS A 21 12.87 -8.66 -4.03
C LYS A 21 14.13 -9.21 -4.69
N GLU A 22 15.25 -8.49 -4.63
CA GLU A 22 16.53 -8.92 -5.18
C GLU A 22 17.07 -10.18 -4.48
N MET A 23 16.89 -10.29 -3.16
CA MET A 23 17.32 -11.45 -2.37
C MET A 23 16.51 -12.71 -2.67
N ASN A 24 15.20 -12.57 -2.91
CA ASN A 24 14.33 -13.68 -3.30
C ASN A 24 13.25 -13.18 -4.25
N PRO A 25 13.50 -13.21 -5.57
CA PRO A 25 12.54 -12.76 -6.58
C PRO A 25 11.21 -13.54 -6.51
N ALA A 26 11.27 -14.76 -5.98
CA ALA A 26 10.11 -15.61 -5.84
C ALA A 26 9.23 -15.26 -4.62
N ALA A 27 9.72 -14.52 -3.62
CA ALA A 27 8.90 -14.12 -2.48
C ALA A 27 8.01 -12.91 -2.82
N PRO A 28 6.72 -12.92 -2.45
CA PRO A 28 5.86 -11.75 -2.63
C PRO A 28 6.29 -10.62 -1.67
N THR A 29 6.42 -9.41 -2.20
CA THR A 29 6.68 -8.19 -1.43
C THR A 29 5.35 -7.48 -1.18
N LYS A 30 5.17 -6.99 0.05
CA LYS A 30 3.94 -6.33 0.49
C LYS A 30 4.25 -4.99 1.12
N SER A 31 3.46 -3.97 0.78
CA SER A 31 3.48 -2.68 1.43
C SER A 31 2.08 -2.07 1.51
N GLY A 32 1.96 -0.98 2.25
CA GLY A 32 0.69 -0.29 2.39
C GLY A 32 0.79 1.04 3.10
N PHE A 33 -0.30 1.79 2.99
CA PHE A 33 -0.44 3.10 3.58
C PHE A 33 -1.85 3.34 4.12
N MET A 34 -1.98 4.38 4.94
CA MET A 34 -3.25 4.80 5.50
C MET A 34 -3.64 6.19 4.99
N LEU A 35 -4.92 6.34 4.67
CA LEU A 35 -5.54 7.60 4.24
C LEU A 35 -6.22 8.32 5.40
N GLY A 36 -6.54 9.60 5.21
CA GLY A 36 -7.24 10.45 6.17
C GLY A 36 -6.33 11.34 7.01
N LEU A 37 -5.06 11.52 6.62
CA LEU A 37 -4.07 12.34 7.31
C LEU A 37 -3.79 13.69 6.61
N GLY A 38 -4.55 13.99 5.55
CA GLY A 38 -4.47 15.24 4.78
C GLY A 38 -3.67 15.12 3.48
N GLU A 39 -3.40 13.90 3.03
CA GLU A 39 -2.87 13.62 1.70
C GLU A 39 -3.88 13.97 0.60
N THR A 40 -3.36 14.35 -0.57
CA THR A 40 -4.15 14.56 -1.79
C THR A 40 -4.17 13.29 -2.63
N TRP A 41 -5.10 13.22 -3.59
CA TRP A 41 -5.15 12.13 -4.57
C TRP A 41 -3.81 11.96 -5.29
N ASP A 42 -3.22 13.04 -5.79
CA ASP A 42 -1.94 12.98 -6.52
C ASP A 42 -0.79 12.48 -5.63
N GLU A 43 -0.73 12.89 -4.36
CA GLU A 43 0.27 12.35 -3.42
C GLU A 43 0.09 10.84 -3.19
N VAL A 44 -1.16 10.35 -3.22
CA VAL A 44 -1.46 8.92 -3.07
C VAL A 44 -1.03 8.15 -4.32
N ILE A 45 -1.34 8.68 -5.51
CA ILE A 45 -0.94 8.09 -6.78
C ILE A 45 0.59 8.05 -6.93
N GLU A 46 1.29 9.12 -6.54
CA GLU A 46 2.77 9.16 -6.51
C GLU A 46 3.34 8.03 -5.63
N VAL A 47 2.78 7.84 -4.42
CA VAL A 47 3.19 6.74 -3.53
C VAL A 47 2.92 5.38 -4.15
N MET A 48 1.81 5.21 -4.89
CA MET A 48 1.51 3.96 -5.57
C MET A 48 2.52 3.67 -6.70
N HIS A 49 2.88 4.68 -7.48
CA HIS A 49 3.95 4.56 -8.49
C HIS A 49 5.29 4.19 -7.85
N ASP A 50 5.71 4.89 -6.79
CA ASP A 50 6.95 4.59 -6.08
C ASP A 50 7.00 3.14 -5.60
N LEU A 51 5.89 2.62 -5.07
CA LEU A 51 5.82 1.22 -4.63
C LEU A 51 5.92 0.24 -5.82
N ARG A 52 5.34 0.58 -6.98
CA ARG A 52 5.46 -0.26 -8.18
C ARG A 52 6.87 -0.26 -8.76
N GLU A 53 7.53 0.90 -8.82
CA GLU A 53 8.91 1.02 -9.28
C GLU A 53 9.91 0.22 -8.42
N HIS A 54 9.52 -0.12 -7.19
CA HIS A 54 10.28 -0.95 -6.27
C HIS A 54 9.75 -2.39 -6.18
N ASP A 55 9.04 -2.85 -7.22
CA ASP A 55 8.58 -4.23 -7.39
C ASP A 55 7.74 -4.75 -6.22
N VAL A 56 6.89 -3.91 -5.63
CA VAL A 56 5.92 -4.33 -4.60
C VAL A 56 4.75 -5.07 -5.25
N ASP A 57 4.54 -6.35 -4.91
CA ASP A 57 3.46 -7.14 -5.51
C ASP A 57 2.09 -6.85 -4.89
N ILE A 58 2.05 -6.67 -3.57
CA ILE A 58 0.80 -6.58 -2.79
C ILE A 58 0.70 -5.20 -2.16
N LEU A 59 -0.38 -4.49 -2.47
CA LEU A 59 -0.72 -3.18 -1.90
C LEU A 59 -1.92 -3.27 -0.96
N THR A 60 -1.79 -2.65 0.22
CA THR A 60 -2.92 -2.43 1.14
C THR A 60 -3.15 -0.94 1.43
N ILE A 61 -4.38 -0.48 1.27
CA ILE A 61 -4.81 0.90 1.50
C ILE A 61 -5.93 0.89 2.55
N GLY A 62 -5.68 1.51 3.70
CA GLY A 62 -6.63 1.54 4.82
C GLY A 62 -7.00 2.95 5.28
N GLN A 63 -8.05 3.08 6.09
CA GLN A 63 -8.32 4.34 6.79
C GLN A 63 -7.40 4.45 8.02
N TYR A 64 -6.78 5.61 8.20
CA TYR A 64 -6.16 6.00 9.45
C TYR A 64 -7.22 6.15 10.52
N LEU A 65 -7.13 5.31 11.54
CA LEU A 65 -7.97 5.40 12.74
C LEU A 65 -7.07 5.84 13.87
N ARG A 66 -7.34 7.03 14.40
CA ARG A 66 -6.58 7.64 15.49
C ARG A 66 -6.69 6.78 16.76
N PRO A 67 -5.59 6.21 17.28
CA PRO A 67 -5.66 5.35 18.47
C PRO A 67 -6.00 6.10 19.76
N SER A 68 -5.51 7.34 19.90
CA SER A 68 -5.77 8.20 21.07
C SER A 68 -5.58 9.68 20.73
N PHE A 69 -5.99 10.56 21.64
CA PHE A 69 -5.85 12.01 21.48
C PHE A 69 -4.40 12.53 21.38
N GLN A 70 -3.40 11.72 21.72
CA GLN A 70 -2.00 12.10 21.57
C GLN A 70 -1.48 11.89 20.14
N HIS A 71 -2.20 11.11 19.34
CA HIS A 71 -1.83 10.84 17.95
C HIS A 71 -2.40 11.92 17.03
N LEU A 72 -1.87 11.97 15.79
CA LEU A 72 -2.33 12.88 14.75
C LEU A 72 -3.86 12.84 14.60
N PRO A 73 -4.53 14.00 14.47
CA PRO A 73 -5.96 14.03 14.22
C PRO A 73 -6.27 13.44 12.84
N ILE A 74 -7.43 12.78 12.74
CA ILE A 74 -8.00 12.40 11.45
C ILE A 74 -8.42 13.68 10.75
N GLN A 75 -7.92 13.92 9.54
CA GLN A 75 -8.32 15.07 8.72
C GLN A 75 -9.57 14.79 7.89
N ARG A 76 -9.73 13.54 7.42
CA ARG A 76 -10.87 13.14 6.59
C ARG A 76 -11.16 11.65 6.75
N TYR A 77 -12.45 11.30 6.75
CA TYR A 77 -12.90 9.93 6.50
C TYR A 77 -13.06 9.75 5.00
N VAL A 78 -12.29 8.83 4.43
CA VAL A 78 -12.26 8.63 2.98
C VAL A 78 -13.52 7.88 2.53
N PRO A 79 -14.22 8.36 1.50
CA PRO A 79 -15.39 7.68 0.95
C PRO A 79 -15.07 6.31 0.35
N LEU A 80 -16.07 5.41 0.30
CA LEU A 80 -15.87 4.04 -0.22
C LEU A 80 -15.53 4.03 -1.71
N GLU A 81 -16.08 4.97 -2.48
CA GLU A 81 -15.81 5.16 -3.89
C GLU A 81 -14.34 5.52 -4.15
N GLU A 82 -13.70 6.26 -3.25
CA GLU A 82 -12.28 6.63 -3.38
C GLU A 82 -11.39 5.40 -3.12
N PHE A 83 -11.73 4.56 -2.14
CA PHE A 83 -11.06 3.26 -1.96
C PHE A 83 -11.24 2.35 -3.18
N ALA A 84 -12.44 2.32 -3.78
CA ALA A 84 -12.71 1.53 -4.98
C ALA A 84 -11.90 2.04 -6.19
N ALA A 85 -11.81 3.36 -6.37
CA ALA A 85 -11.00 3.99 -7.41
C ALA A 85 -9.51 3.64 -7.23
N LEU A 86 -8.96 3.79 -6.02
CA LEU A 86 -7.56 3.43 -5.75
C LEU A 86 -7.27 1.93 -5.97
N LYS A 87 -8.26 1.06 -5.73
CA LYS A 87 -8.13 -0.36 -6.05
C LYS A 87 -8.03 -0.60 -7.56
N ALA A 88 -8.81 0.13 -8.36
CA ALA A 88 -8.76 0.05 -9.81
C ALA A 88 -7.42 0.57 -10.34
N GLU A 89 -7.00 1.75 -9.88
CA GLU A 89 -5.69 2.34 -10.20
C GLU A 89 -4.54 1.39 -9.89
N GLY A 90 -4.52 0.78 -8.70
CA GLY A 90 -3.46 -0.15 -8.33
C GLY A 90 -3.43 -1.41 -9.22
N LYS A 91 -4.59 -1.91 -9.65
CA LYS A 91 -4.64 -3.03 -10.60
C LYS A 91 -4.10 -2.61 -11.97
N GLU A 92 -4.46 -1.42 -12.45
CA GLU A 92 -3.96 -0.88 -13.71
C GLU A 92 -2.44 -0.66 -13.69
N MET A 93 -1.89 -0.21 -12.57
CA MET A 93 -0.45 -0.07 -12.35
C MET A 93 0.29 -1.42 -12.21
N GLY A 94 -0.42 -2.56 -12.22
CA GLY A 94 0.16 -3.89 -12.20
C GLY A 94 0.58 -4.40 -10.82
N PHE A 95 -0.03 -3.92 -9.72
CA PHE A 95 0.03 -4.66 -8.46
C PHE A 95 -0.70 -6.01 -8.64
N ARG A 96 -0.07 -7.12 -8.21
CA ARG A 96 -0.69 -8.46 -8.30
C ARG A 96 -1.93 -8.56 -7.41
N HIS A 97 -1.89 -7.90 -6.26
CA HIS A 97 -3.04 -7.84 -5.37
C HIS A 97 -3.18 -6.48 -4.72
N VAL A 98 -4.42 -5.97 -4.68
CA VAL A 98 -4.75 -4.69 -4.05
C VAL A 98 -5.92 -4.86 -3.12
N GLU A 99 -5.71 -4.58 -1.84
CA GLU A 99 -6.78 -4.40 -0.87
C GLU A 99 -6.91 -2.95 -0.51
N SER A 100 -8.13 -2.43 -0.67
CA SER A 100 -8.43 -1.03 -0.44
C SER A 100 -9.78 -0.94 0.24
N GLY A 101 -9.82 -0.34 1.42
CA GLY A 101 -11.05 -0.18 2.19
C GLY A 101 -10.80 0.35 3.60
N PRO A 102 -11.83 0.88 4.26
CA PRO A 102 -11.67 1.59 5.53
C PRO A 102 -11.06 0.73 6.64
N PHE A 103 -11.39 -0.57 6.68
CA PHE A 103 -10.91 -1.50 7.71
C PHE A 103 -9.70 -2.34 7.29
N VAL A 104 -9.14 -2.09 6.10
CA VAL A 104 -7.96 -2.80 5.64
C VAL A 104 -6.78 -2.48 6.55
N ARG A 105 -6.02 -3.54 6.89
CA ARG A 105 -4.81 -3.51 7.71
C ARG A 105 -3.75 -4.42 7.08
N SER A 106 -2.49 -4.20 7.42
CA SER A 106 -1.37 -4.98 6.88
C SER A 106 -1.44 -6.48 7.20
N SER A 107 -2.20 -6.90 8.21
CA SER A 107 -2.41 -8.32 8.55
C SER A 107 -3.75 -8.91 8.08
N TYR A 108 -4.67 -8.08 7.59
CA TYR A 108 -5.96 -8.55 7.08
C TYR A 108 -5.70 -9.44 5.84
N HIS A 109 -6.24 -10.66 5.84
CA HIS A 109 -6.13 -11.68 4.76
C HIS A 109 -4.72 -12.01 4.23
N ALA A 110 -3.65 -11.85 5.02
CA ALA A 110 -2.27 -12.07 4.57
C ALA A 110 -2.00 -13.44 3.90
N ARG A 111 -2.75 -14.48 4.31
CA ARG A 111 -2.63 -15.83 3.74
C ARG A 111 -3.24 -15.94 2.34
N GLU A 112 -4.43 -15.39 2.15
CA GLU A 112 -5.14 -15.40 0.85
C GLU A 112 -4.47 -14.48 -0.17
N GLN A 113 -3.88 -13.37 0.29
CA GLN A 113 -3.07 -12.46 -0.54
C GLN A 113 -1.82 -13.13 -1.10
N ALA A 114 -1.12 -13.90 -0.26
CA ALA A 114 0.07 -14.65 -0.68
C ALA A 114 -0.30 -15.79 -1.64
N GLU A 115 -1.45 -16.44 -1.42
CA GLU A 115 -1.98 -17.47 -2.32
C GLU A 115 -2.40 -16.89 -3.67
N GLY A 116 -3.07 -15.74 -3.71
CA GLY A 116 -3.40 -15.02 -4.96
C GLY A 116 -2.15 -14.63 -5.75
N ALA A 117 -1.16 -14.03 -5.09
CA ALA A 117 0.10 -13.62 -5.72
C ALA A 117 0.96 -14.78 -6.26
N ASN A 118 0.73 -16.01 -5.77
CA ASN A 118 1.41 -17.22 -6.24
C ASN A 118 0.64 -17.93 -7.37
N ARG A 119 -0.70 -17.80 -7.45
CA ARG A 119 -1.51 -18.45 -8.50
C ARG A 119 -1.23 -17.88 -9.89
N ASP A 120 -1.02 -16.57 -10.01
CA ASP A 120 -0.72 -15.92 -11.30
C ASP A 120 0.64 -16.34 -11.91
N ARG A 121 1.49 -17.11 -11.20
CA ARG A 121 2.75 -17.64 -11.74
C ARG A 121 2.63 -19.00 -12.41
N GLY A 122 1.52 -19.71 -12.21
CA GLY A 122 1.33 -21.07 -12.72
C GLY A 122 0.74 -21.13 -14.13
N GLU A 123 0.27 -20.00 -14.66
CA GLU A 123 -0.35 -19.89 -15.98
C GLU A 123 0.47 -18.93 -16.86
N SER A 124 1.68 -19.36 -17.23
CA SER A 124 2.52 -18.76 -18.28
C SER A 124 3.45 -19.80 -18.86
#